data_AF-A0A1R2B1Y4-F1
#
_entry.id   AF-A0A1R2B1Y4-F1
#
_cell.length_a   1.000
_cell.length_b   1.000
_cell.length_c   1.000
_cell.angle_alpha   90.00
_cell.angle_beta   90.00
_cell.angle_gamma   90.00
#
_symmetry.space_group_name_H-M   'P 1'
#
loop_
_entity.id
_entity.type
_entity.pdbx_description
1 polymer ?
#
loop_
_entity_poly.entity_id
_entity_poly.type
_entity_poly.pdbx_seq_one_letter_code
_entity_poly.pdbx_strand_id
1 'polypeptide(L)'
;MYSYWQNSIYYFSGSYFTSKSKFFHSQPRAKFARIDFKLICEKFNCSFECSPGFILHKSNCILCPPGTYSSNNQCLQCKKGYFNPLPGASSIMQCYPCPEGSFNNKEGSSLCKICPIGYICYAGCFDPKLLQKKLGQIMEIPSQSILKDNNKNIRNNIFLLAYIIPIIVSIVFFTKDKLKIIIIKIDLYPDCHNYRNGEKILSQKNALGAAFTLILYFTFAYMGGKMIFSYFIENEYKEYSLVTLDIVNHLYKDFKADFDIYISVQNYADQCTNNINLTESSNFTKCSPNIFESLNALKRQKTSINCMILKDHSCAVKFSCIGCTVDTSSSITLKFNGNFSYGSGFFVNFTSKSYVINSNQRTFSEIYPKSNHVFTGSQPSIFNFLLTPSLFITPIDSHLSILAGYHSKEISLPIEGSQKNVMDFFSSNQLQVKIVLEKDIHGFVTEIHKYQNYNSLLAALFGTFTGLMSFMGFSLRVTEKLARVKIFKNKIKPFKKIVGLRRHFTDILEGVEEGYENIVSSNGLISTENERY
;
A
#
# COMPACT_ATOMS: atom_id res chain seq x y z
N MET A 1 -18.49 -61.68 -20.48
CA MET A 1 -18.74 -60.30 -19.99
C MET A 1 -19.97 -60.33 -19.09
N TYR A 2 -19.96 -59.62 -17.96
CA TYR A 2 -21.12 -59.52 -17.08
C TYR A 2 -21.40 -58.07 -16.73
N SER A 3 -22.66 -57.76 -16.48
CA SER A 3 -23.14 -56.45 -16.06
C SER A 3 -24.04 -56.65 -14.85
N TYR A 4 -23.76 -55.90 -13.78
CA TYR A 4 -24.58 -55.94 -12.58
C TYR A 4 -25.59 -54.78 -12.62
N TRP A 5 -26.87 -55.10 -12.55
CA TRP A 5 -27.92 -54.09 -12.64
C TRP A 5 -29.07 -54.40 -11.66
N GLN A 6 -29.43 -53.38 -10.88
CA GLN A 6 -30.42 -53.44 -9.81
C GLN A 6 -30.04 -54.48 -8.74
N ASN A 7 -30.56 -55.70 -8.86
CA ASN A 7 -30.34 -56.84 -7.99
C ASN A 7 -29.89 -58.09 -8.77
N SER A 8 -29.60 -57.94 -10.06
CA SER A 8 -29.39 -59.06 -10.98
C SER A 8 -28.07 -58.94 -11.74
N ILE A 9 -27.30 -60.04 -11.78
CA ILE A 9 -26.13 -60.14 -12.66
C ILE A 9 -26.59 -60.72 -13.99
N TYR A 10 -26.37 -59.95 -15.04
CA TYR A 10 -26.49 -60.40 -16.42
C TYR A 10 -25.11 -60.85 -16.88
N TYR A 11 -24.97 -62.08 -17.32
CA TYR A 11 -23.71 -62.57 -17.88
C TYR A 11 -23.93 -63.26 -19.21
N PHE A 12 -22.95 -63.05 -20.09
CA PHE A 12 -22.90 -63.67 -21.40
C PHE A 12 -21.51 -64.26 -21.63
N SER A 13 -21.48 -65.55 -21.96
CA SER A 13 -20.24 -66.33 -22.07
C SER A 13 -19.86 -66.73 -23.51
N GLY A 14 -20.62 -66.31 -24.53
CA GLY A 14 -20.15 -66.23 -25.92
C GLY A 14 -19.75 -67.51 -26.66
N SER A 15 -19.79 -68.71 -26.07
CA SER A 15 -19.33 -69.94 -26.74
C SER A 15 -20.48 -70.84 -27.23
N TYR A 16 -20.37 -71.30 -28.48
CA TYR A 16 -21.09 -72.47 -29.01
C TYR A 16 -20.21 -73.73 -28.80
N PHE A 17 -20.78 -74.82 -28.29
CA PHE A 17 -20.09 -76.11 -28.24
C PHE A 17 -20.25 -76.86 -29.56
N THR A 18 -19.14 -77.26 -30.18
CA THR A 18 -19.10 -78.12 -31.37
C THR A 18 -18.59 -79.54 -31.10
N SER A 19 -18.22 -79.91 -29.86
CA SER A 19 -17.69 -81.25 -29.54
C SER A 19 -18.64 -82.11 -28.69
N LYS A 20 -18.70 -83.41 -29.00
CA LYS A 20 -19.57 -84.45 -28.39
C LYS A 20 -19.13 -84.89 -26.98
N SER A 21 -18.00 -84.43 -26.44
CA SER A 21 -17.49 -84.83 -25.13
C SER A 21 -17.50 -83.68 -24.12
N LYS A 22 -18.26 -83.87 -23.03
CA LYS A 22 -18.40 -82.92 -21.92
C LYS A 22 -17.37 -83.25 -20.84
N PHE A 23 -16.40 -82.37 -20.58
CA PHE A 23 -15.47 -82.51 -19.45
C PHE A 23 -15.83 -81.65 -18.22
N PHE A 24 -16.72 -80.67 -18.36
CA PHE A 24 -17.23 -79.86 -17.26
C PHE A 24 -18.75 -79.67 -17.39
N HIS A 25 -19.53 -80.11 -16.40
CA HIS A 25 -20.99 -80.14 -16.49
C HIS A 25 -21.66 -78.75 -16.42
N SER A 26 -20.91 -77.74 -15.94
CA SER A 26 -21.28 -76.33 -15.83
C SER A 26 -20.49 -75.48 -16.84
N GLN A 27 -20.76 -75.67 -18.13
CA GLN A 27 -20.06 -74.95 -19.20
C GLN A 27 -20.89 -73.83 -19.87
N PRO A 28 -20.19 -72.84 -20.46
CA PRO A 28 -20.73 -71.56 -20.93
C PRO A 28 -21.83 -71.71 -21.97
N ARG A 29 -22.92 -70.95 -21.79
CA ARG A 29 -24.09 -70.94 -22.69
C ARG A 29 -23.95 -69.77 -23.67
N ALA A 30 -24.34 -69.99 -24.92
CA ALA A 30 -24.56 -68.92 -25.91
C ALA A 30 -25.84 -68.10 -25.61
N LYS A 31 -26.47 -68.29 -24.44
CA LYS A 31 -27.65 -67.56 -23.99
C LYS A 31 -27.24 -66.56 -22.92
N PHE A 32 -27.80 -65.35 -22.99
CA PHE A 32 -27.78 -64.43 -21.86
C PHE A 32 -28.40 -65.11 -20.65
N ALA A 33 -27.70 -65.11 -19.53
CA ALA A 33 -28.20 -65.63 -18.28
C ALA A 33 -28.31 -64.48 -17.27
N ARG A 34 -29.41 -64.50 -16.51
CA ARG A 34 -29.70 -63.55 -15.43
C ARG A 34 -29.71 -64.32 -14.12
N ILE A 35 -28.91 -63.88 -13.17
CA ILE A 35 -28.92 -64.37 -11.80
C ILE A 35 -29.56 -63.28 -10.95
N ASP A 36 -30.72 -63.55 -10.35
CA ASP A 36 -31.41 -62.62 -9.47
C ASP A 36 -31.05 -62.92 -8.01
N PHE A 37 -30.32 -62.02 -7.36
CA PHE A 37 -29.87 -62.21 -5.98
C PHE A 37 -31.00 -62.17 -4.97
N LYS A 38 -32.11 -61.50 -5.27
CA LYS A 38 -33.27 -61.47 -4.38
C LYS A 38 -33.84 -62.87 -4.20
N LEU A 39 -34.04 -63.59 -5.30
CA LEU A 39 -34.55 -64.97 -5.28
C LEU A 39 -33.58 -65.94 -4.58
N ILE A 40 -32.27 -65.77 -4.79
CA ILE A 40 -31.25 -66.59 -4.14
C ILE A 40 -31.25 -66.34 -2.64
N CYS A 41 -31.26 -65.07 -2.23
CA CYS A 41 -31.19 -64.72 -0.82
C CYS A 41 -32.48 -64.97 -0.04
N GLU A 42 -33.65 -64.94 -0.69
CA GLU A 42 -34.90 -65.44 -0.10
C GLU A 42 -34.80 -66.94 0.24
N LYS A 43 -34.08 -67.73 -0.57
CA LYS A 43 -33.92 -69.18 -0.36
C LYS A 43 -32.84 -69.54 0.66
N PHE A 44 -31.73 -68.81 0.65
CA PHE A 44 -30.54 -69.12 1.47
C PHE A 44 -30.36 -68.20 2.68
N ASN A 45 -31.32 -67.32 2.94
CA ASN A 45 -31.32 -66.37 4.06
C ASN A 45 -30.04 -65.51 4.10
N CYS A 46 -29.67 -64.92 2.95
CA CYS A 46 -28.50 -64.05 2.82
C CYS A 46 -28.88 -62.58 2.59
N SER A 47 -27.89 -61.68 2.72
CA SER A 47 -27.99 -60.28 2.31
C SER A 47 -27.26 -60.07 0.98
N PHE A 48 -27.81 -59.23 0.09
CA PHE A 48 -27.16 -58.82 -1.15
C PHE A 48 -27.05 -57.29 -1.22
N GLU A 49 -26.02 -56.81 -1.91
CA GLU A 49 -25.81 -55.38 -2.18
C GLU A 49 -26.35 -55.03 -3.55
N CYS A 50 -26.94 -53.85 -3.73
CA CYS A 50 -27.44 -53.39 -5.02
C CYS A 50 -26.30 -52.97 -5.96
N SER A 51 -26.57 -52.93 -7.27
CA SER A 51 -25.58 -52.41 -8.24
C SER A 51 -25.27 -50.93 -8.00
N PRO A 52 -24.09 -50.42 -8.37
CA PRO A 52 -23.77 -49.00 -8.23
C PRO A 52 -24.86 -48.09 -8.82
N GLY A 53 -25.21 -47.02 -8.10
CA GLY A 53 -26.32 -46.13 -8.46
C GLY A 53 -27.66 -46.50 -7.80
N PHE A 54 -27.75 -47.66 -7.16
CA PHE A 54 -28.92 -48.13 -6.44
C PHE A 54 -28.64 -48.30 -4.95
N ILE A 55 -29.67 -48.14 -4.13
CA ILE A 55 -29.66 -48.43 -2.70
C ILE A 55 -30.71 -49.49 -2.36
N LEU A 56 -30.42 -50.31 -1.35
CA LEU A 56 -31.32 -51.31 -0.83
C LEU A 56 -32.34 -50.64 0.11
N HIS A 57 -33.60 -50.61 -0.30
CA HIS A 57 -34.72 -50.12 0.50
C HIS A 57 -35.83 -51.17 0.53
N LYS A 58 -36.18 -51.69 1.73
CA LYS A 58 -37.20 -52.73 1.92
C LYS A 58 -37.00 -53.94 0.99
N SER A 59 -35.78 -54.49 0.94
CA SER A 59 -35.39 -55.64 0.11
C SER A 59 -35.53 -55.43 -1.41
N ASN A 60 -35.65 -54.18 -1.87
CA ASN A 60 -35.65 -53.80 -3.27
C ASN A 60 -34.53 -52.79 -3.53
N CYS A 61 -33.91 -52.90 -4.70
CA CYS A 61 -32.93 -51.92 -5.15
C CYS A 61 -33.65 -50.75 -5.85
N ILE A 62 -33.55 -49.56 -5.27
CA ILE A 62 -34.11 -48.32 -5.80
C ILE A 62 -33.00 -47.40 -6.29
N LEU A 63 -33.25 -46.65 -7.36
CA LEU A 63 -32.29 -45.68 -7.90
C LEU A 63 -32.11 -44.51 -6.94
N CYS A 64 -30.89 -44.01 -6.83
CA CYS A 64 -30.68 -42.71 -6.22
C CYS A 64 -31.34 -41.61 -7.07
N PRO A 65 -32.14 -40.72 -6.47
CA PRO A 65 -32.81 -39.66 -7.22
C PRO A 65 -31.80 -38.64 -7.78
N PRO A 66 -32.20 -37.82 -8.77
CA PRO A 66 -31.39 -36.71 -9.25
C PRO A 66 -30.92 -35.81 -8.10
N GLY A 67 -29.72 -35.25 -8.24
CA GLY A 67 -29.04 -34.45 -7.21
C GLY A 67 -28.33 -35.29 -6.13
N THR A 68 -28.44 -36.62 -6.18
CA THR A 68 -27.77 -37.53 -5.23
C THR A 68 -26.92 -38.56 -5.94
N TYR A 69 -26.00 -39.19 -5.21
CA TYR A 69 -25.19 -40.32 -5.66
C TYR A 69 -25.17 -41.44 -4.62
N SER A 70 -25.03 -42.67 -5.08
CA SER A 70 -24.95 -43.87 -4.27
C SER A 70 -23.57 -44.01 -3.62
N SER A 71 -23.52 -44.15 -2.30
CA SER A 71 -22.31 -44.51 -1.54
C SER A 71 -22.71 -45.24 -0.27
N ASN A 72 -22.06 -46.36 0.03
CA ASN A 72 -22.33 -47.18 1.23
C ASN A 72 -23.83 -47.47 1.44
N ASN A 73 -24.53 -47.86 0.35
CA ASN A 73 -25.96 -48.17 0.36
C ASN A 73 -26.87 -46.99 0.80
N GLN A 74 -26.39 -45.76 0.66
CA GLN A 74 -27.13 -44.53 0.91
C GLN A 74 -27.04 -43.58 -0.28
N CYS A 75 -28.07 -42.78 -0.50
CA CYS A 75 -28.04 -41.70 -1.49
C CYS A 75 -27.55 -40.42 -0.81
N LEU A 76 -26.29 -40.07 -1.06
CA LEU A 76 -25.66 -38.86 -0.56
C LEU A 76 -25.94 -37.69 -1.50
N GLN A 77 -26.16 -36.51 -0.94
CA GLN A 77 -26.45 -35.31 -1.71
C GLN A 77 -25.18 -34.75 -2.36
N CYS A 78 -25.31 -34.27 -3.61
CA CYS A 78 -24.27 -33.44 -4.21
C CYS A 78 -24.12 -32.14 -3.40
N LYS A 79 -22.88 -31.72 -3.16
CA LYS A 79 -22.56 -30.51 -2.40
C LYS A 79 -23.07 -29.25 -3.12
N LYS A 80 -23.16 -28.14 -2.39
CA LYS A 80 -23.40 -26.81 -2.99
C LYS A 80 -22.35 -26.53 -4.07
N GLY A 81 -22.73 -25.81 -5.12
CA GLY A 81 -21.92 -25.58 -6.31
C GLY A 81 -21.96 -26.72 -7.33
N TYR A 82 -22.54 -27.87 -6.97
CA TYR A 82 -22.66 -29.05 -7.82
C TYR A 82 -24.12 -29.43 -8.07
N PHE A 83 -24.38 -30.14 -9.16
CA PHE A 83 -25.68 -30.71 -9.49
C PHE A 83 -25.54 -32.07 -10.15
N ASN A 84 -26.59 -32.88 -10.08
CA ASN A 84 -26.67 -34.10 -10.86
C ASN A 84 -28.07 -34.19 -11.51
N PRO A 85 -28.19 -34.04 -12.84
CA PRO A 85 -29.49 -34.06 -13.50
C PRO A 85 -30.05 -35.49 -13.66
N LEU A 86 -29.21 -36.52 -13.57
CA LEU A 86 -29.59 -37.90 -13.87
C LEU A 86 -29.80 -38.73 -12.59
N PRO A 87 -30.82 -39.63 -12.54
CA PRO A 87 -30.93 -40.60 -11.48
C PRO A 87 -29.84 -41.68 -11.59
N GLY A 88 -29.59 -42.39 -10.50
CA GLY A 88 -28.70 -43.56 -10.51
C GLY A 88 -27.21 -43.22 -10.55
N ALA A 89 -26.80 -42.04 -10.08
CA ALA A 89 -25.37 -41.75 -9.95
C ALA A 89 -24.69 -42.75 -9.01
N SER A 90 -23.67 -43.39 -9.53
CA SER A 90 -22.85 -44.43 -8.90
C SER A 90 -21.73 -43.87 -8.03
N SER A 91 -21.34 -42.61 -8.23
CA SER A 91 -20.27 -41.98 -7.45
C SER A 91 -20.41 -40.46 -7.41
N ILE A 92 -19.68 -39.83 -6.49
CA ILE A 92 -19.61 -38.36 -6.36
C ILE A 92 -19.02 -37.68 -7.62
N MET A 93 -18.33 -38.42 -8.49
CA MET A 93 -17.90 -37.89 -9.79
C MET A 93 -19.10 -37.44 -10.62
N GLN A 94 -20.26 -38.09 -10.50
CA GLN A 94 -21.46 -37.68 -11.24
C GLN A 94 -22.19 -36.48 -10.62
N CYS A 95 -21.59 -35.82 -9.61
CA CYS A 95 -21.95 -34.47 -9.20
C CYS A 95 -21.15 -33.47 -10.03
N TYR A 96 -21.77 -32.94 -11.07
CA TYR A 96 -21.17 -31.98 -12.00
C TYR A 96 -21.10 -30.59 -11.35
N PRO A 97 -19.99 -29.85 -11.49
CA PRO A 97 -19.97 -28.46 -11.08
C PRO A 97 -21.01 -27.67 -11.87
N CYS A 98 -21.63 -26.67 -11.27
CA CYS A 98 -22.49 -25.77 -12.02
C CYS A 98 -21.70 -25.09 -13.15
N PRO A 99 -22.20 -25.06 -14.39
CA PRO A 99 -21.51 -24.39 -15.49
C PRO A 99 -21.37 -22.88 -15.25
N GLU A 100 -20.48 -22.25 -16.01
CA GLU A 100 -20.29 -20.79 -15.96
C GLU A 100 -21.62 -20.05 -16.17
N GLY A 101 -21.81 -18.96 -15.45
CA GLY A 101 -23.06 -18.19 -15.50
C GLY A 101 -24.21 -18.85 -14.73
N SER A 102 -23.95 -19.94 -14.00
CA SER A 102 -24.91 -20.58 -13.11
C SER A 102 -24.32 -20.88 -11.73
N PHE A 103 -25.17 -21.06 -10.74
CA PHE A 103 -24.77 -21.38 -9.38
C PHE A 103 -25.76 -22.33 -8.70
N ASN A 104 -25.30 -23.01 -7.65
CA ASN A 104 -26.19 -23.78 -6.79
C ASN A 104 -25.85 -23.57 -5.31
N ASN A 105 -26.79 -22.97 -4.58
CA ASN A 105 -26.63 -22.68 -3.16
C ASN A 105 -27.19 -23.76 -2.21
N LYS A 106 -27.77 -24.84 -2.76
CA LYS A 106 -28.39 -25.94 -1.99
C LYS A 106 -27.69 -27.27 -2.26
N GLU A 107 -27.64 -28.13 -1.27
CA GLU A 107 -27.21 -29.52 -1.49
C GLU A 107 -28.33 -30.31 -2.16
N GLY A 108 -27.95 -31.37 -2.89
CA GLY A 108 -28.92 -32.29 -3.48
C GLY A 108 -29.65 -31.74 -4.72
N SER A 109 -29.12 -30.71 -5.39
CA SER A 109 -29.82 -30.11 -6.53
C SER A 109 -29.66 -30.93 -7.81
N SER A 110 -30.75 -31.04 -8.57
CA SER A 110 -30.75 -31.63 -9.91
C SER A 110 -30.47 -30.63 -11.03
N LEU A 111 -30.47 -29.33 -10.72
CA LEU A 111 -30.28 -28.24 -11.69
C LEU A 111 -29.59 -27.03 -11.04
N CYS A 112 -28.85 -26.28 -11.84
CA CYS A 112 -28.23 -25.02 -11.42
C CYS A 112 -29.14 -23.83 -11.74
N LYS A 113 -29.09 -22.81 -10.90
CA LYS A 113 -29.80 -21.54 -11.09
C LYS A 113 -28.95 -20.60 -11.93
N ILE A 114 -29.58 -19.77 -12.75
CA ILE A 114 -28.88 -18.74 -13.53
C ILE A 114 -28.30 -17.69 -12.57
N CYS A 115 -27.07 -17.27 -12.82
CA CYS A 115 -26.39 -16.23 -12.05
C CYS A 115 -27.15 -14.89 -12.17
N PRO A 116 -27.43 -14.17 -11.08
CA PRO A 116 -28.11 -12.88 -11.14
C PRO A 116 -27.33 -11.84 -11.96
N ILE A 117 -28.05 -10.91 -12.58
CA ILE A 117 -27.44 -9.80 -13.34
C ILE A 117 -26.55 -8.97 -12.41
N GLY A 118 -25.35 -8.61 -12.86
CA GLY A 118 -24.37 -7.87 -12.06
C GLY A 118 -23.49 -8.73 -11.15
N TYR A 119 -23.66 -10.05 -11.21
CA TYR A 119 -22.82 -11.03 -10.51
C TYR A 119 -22.04 -11.90 -11.50
N ILE A 120 -20.93 -12.45 -11.02
CA ILE A 120 -20.07 -13.40 -11.74
C ILE A 120 -20.16 -14.75 -11.04
N CYS A 121 -20.44 -15.79 -11.81
CA CYS A 121 -20.47 -17.18 -11.35
C CYS A 121 -19.56 -18.00 -12.26
N TYR A 122 -18.40 -18.41 -11.74
CA TYR A 122 -17.51 -19.35 -12.41
C TYR A 122 -18.01 -20.79 -12.22
N ALA A 123 -17.40 -21.74 -12.93
CA ALA A 123 -17.75 -23.15 -12.79
C ALA A 123 -17.65 -23.61 -11.32
N GLY A 124 -18.68 -24.29 -10.82
CA GLY A 124 -18.75 -24.74 -9.42
C GLY A 124 -19.19 -23.67 -8.40
N CYS A 125 -19.72 -22.52 -8.85
CA CYS A 125 -20.16 -21.45 -7.97
C CYS A 125 -21.36 -21.86 -7.08
N PHE A 126 -21.26 -21.60 -5.78
CA PHE A 126 -22.38 -21.73 -4.84
C PHE A 126 -22.90 -20.38 -4.32
N ASP A 127 -22.06 -19.35 -4.33
CA ASP A 127 -22.39 -17.98 -3.92
C ASP A 127 -21.92 -16.99 -5.00
N PRO A 128 -22.85 -16.29 -5.70
CA PRO A 128 -22.51 -15.33 -6.75
C PRO A 128 -21.68 -14.15 -6.22
N LYS A 129 -20.65 -13.73 -6.96
CA LYS A 129 -19.78 -12.59 -6.59
C LYS A 129 -20.15 -11.31 -7.34
N LEU A 130 -20.31 -10.18 -6.64
CA LEU A 130 -20.66 -8.88 -7.24
C LEU A 130 -19.51 -8.33 -8.11
N LEU A 131 -19.82 -7.87 -9.33
CA LEU A 131 -18.85 -7.37 -10.32
C LEU A 131 -17.96 -6.22 -9.79
N GLN A 132 -18.51 -5.31 -8.96
CA GLN A 132 -17.81 -4.12 -8.46
C GLN A 132 -16.63 -4.41 -7.52
N LYS A 133 -16.64 -5.54 -6.79
CA LYS A 133 -15.52 -5.91 -5.90
C LYS A 133 -14.23 -6.24 -6.66
N LYS A 134 -14.33 -6.61 -7.94
CA LYS A 134 -13.17 -6.94 -8.79
C LYS A 134 -12.40 -5.69 -9.24
N LEU A 135 -13.07 -4.56 -9.45
CA LEU A 135 -12.42 -3.29 -9.79
C LEU A 135 -11.73 -2.61 -8.59
N GLY A 136 -12.25 -2.81 -7.37
CA GLY A 136 -11.72 -2.18 -6.16
C GLY A 136 -10.31 -2.64 -5.75
N GLN A 137 -9.88 -3.85 -6.15
CA GLN A 137 -8.56 -4.38 -5.82
C GLN A 137 -7.43 -3.81 -6.70
N ILE A 138 -7.75 -3.12 -7.78
CA ILE A 138 -6.78 -2.49 -8.69
C ILE A 138 -6.35 -1.10 -8.15
N MET A 139 -7.07 -0.54 -7.18
CA MET A 139 -6.89 0.85 -6.71
C MET A 139 -6.65 0.95 -5.20
N GLU A 140 -5.71 0.19 -4.66
CA GLU A 140 -5.10 0.55 -3.37
C GLU A 140 -3.64 0.96 -3.60
N ILE A 141 -3.46 2.15 -4.19
CA ILE A 141 -2.22 2.90 -4.00
C ILE A 141 -2.41 3.61 -2.65
N PRO A 142 -1.65 3.29 -1.59
CA PRO A 142 -1.63 4.15 -0.43
C PRO A 142 -0.97 5.45 -0.87
N SER A 143 -1.78 6.51 -1.02
CA SER A 143 -1.30 7.86 -1.22
C SER A 143 -0.52 8.29 0.02
N GLN A 144 0.79 7.99 0.06
CA GLN A 144 1.72 8.49 1.07
C GLN A 144 1.84 10.03 1.06
N SER A 145 1.18 10.73 0.14
CA SER A 145 1.18 12.18 0.05
C SER A 145 0.44 12.88 1.20
N ILE A 146 -0.56 12.25 1.85
CA ILE A 146 -1.39 12.94 2.85
C ILE A 146 -0.66 13.12 4.21
N LEU A 147 0.26 12.22 4.57
CA LEU A 147 0.95 12.29 5.87
C LEU A 147 2.10 13.32 5.90
N LYS A 148 2.70 13.67 4.76
CA LYS A 148 3.83 14.62 4.72
C LYS A 148 3.40 16.08 4.90
N ASP A 149 2.21 16.46 4.43
CA ASP A 149 1.76 17.85 4.49
C ASP A 149 1.31 18.28 5.90
N ASN A 150 0.65 17.42 6.65
CA ASN A 150 0.19 17.75 8.01
C ASN A 150 1.36 18.00 8.98
N ASN A 151 2.45 17.23 8.87
CA ASN A 151 3.63 17.42 9.70
C ASN A 151 4.36 18.75 9.41
N LYS A 152 4.30 19.24 8.16
CA LYS A 152 4.97 20.48 7.76
C LYS A 152 4.32 21.72 8.40
N ASN A 153 2.99 21.74 8.49
CA ASN A 153 2.25 22.85 9.09
C ASN A 153 2.41 22.92 10.62
N ILE A 154 2.33 21.76 11.30
CA ILE A 154 2.56 21.68 12.75
C ILE A 154 3.99 22.13 13.09
N ARG A 155 4.98 21.70 12.30
CA ARG A 155 6.39 22.08 12.45
C ARG A 155 6.61 23.58 12.33
N ASN A 156 6.04 24.23 11.31
CA ASN A 156 6.20 25.67 11.12
C ASN A 156 5.62 26.46 12.30
N ASN A 157 4.49 26.03 12.86
CA ASN A 157 3.86 26.70 14.00
C ASN A 157 4.71 26.62 15.28
N ILE A 158 5.38 25.48 15.54
CA ILE A 158 6.27 25.31 16.70
C ILE A 158 7.46 26.27 16.63
N PHE A 159 8.14 26.36 15.48
CA PHE A 159 9.25 27.29 15.31
C PHE A 159 8.82 28.76 15.44
N LEU A 160 7.60 29.09 15.03
CA LEU A 160 7.05 30.45 15.09
C LEU A 160 6.75 30.86 16.55
N LEU A 161 6.19 29.95 17.35
CA LEU A 161 5.98 30.17 18.79
C LEU A 161 7.31 30.33 19.54
N ALA A 162 8.32 29.53 19.20
CA ALA A 162 9.66 29.61 19.79
C ALA A 162 10.37 30.96 19.52
N TYR A 163 9.98 31.68 18.47
CA TYR A 163 10.51 33.00 18.14
C TYR A 163 9.77 34.14 18.87
N ILE A 164 8.44 34.08 18.95
CA ILE A 164 7.60 35.16 19.51
C ILE A 164 7.75 35.28 21.03
N ILE A 165 7.78 34.16 21.75
CA ILE A 165 7.87 34.14 23.22
C ILE A 165 9.09 34.93 23.75
N PRO A 166 10.33 34.69 23.28
CA PRO A 166 11.50 35.44 23.75
C PRO A 166 11.45 36.94 23.43
N ILE A 167 10.82 37.34 22.32
CA ILE A 167 10.64 38.77 21.98
C ILE A 167 9.70 39.45 22.97
N ILE A 168 8.58 38.81 23.30
CA ILE A 168 7.63 39.32 24.31
C ILE A 168 8.31 39.43 25.67
N VAL A 169 9.08 38.41 26.07
CA VAL A 169 9.86 38.44 27.32
C VAL A 169 10.86 39.59 27.29
N SER A 170 11.59 39.79 26.20
CA SER A 170 12.55 40.89 26.06
C SER A 170 11.88 42.27 26.21
N ILE A 171 10.72 42.47 25.59
CA ILE A 171 9.92 43.71 25.72
C ILE A 171 9.54 43.96 27.18
N VAL A 172 9.06 42.93 27.89
CA VAL A 172 8.72 43.04 29.32
C VAL A 172 9.96 43.38 30.16
N PHE A 173 11.12 42.79 29.86
CA PHE A 173 12.37 43.09 30.56
C PHE A 173 12.85 44.54 30.36
N PHE A 174 12.62 45.15 29.19
CA PHE A 174 12.96 46.56 28.93
C PHE A 174 12.07 47.56 29.69
N THR A 175 10.88 47.16 30.15
CA THR A 175 9.98 48.03 30.93
C THR A 175 10.38 48.16 32.40
N LYS A 176 11.24 47.27 32.93
CA LYS A 176 11.68 47.29 34.33
C LYS A 176 13.04 47.98 34.49
N ASP A 177 13.08 49.09 35.22
CA ASP A 177 14.28 49.95 35.37
C ASP A 177 15.52 49.22 35.91
N LYS A 178 15.35 48.32 36.88
CA LYS A 178 16.47 47.56 37.48
C LYS A 178 17.12 46.58 36.48
N LEU A 179 16.34 46.01 35.57
CA LEU A 179 16.81 45.03 34.58
C LEU A 179 17.45 45.70 33.36
N LYS A 180 16.96 46.90 33.02
CA LYS A 180 17.52 47.73 31.95
C LYS A 180 19.02 48.01 32.12
N ILE A 181 19.47 48.26 33.35
CA ILE A 181 20.89 48.53 33.66
C ILE A 181 21.77 47.30 33.36
N ILE A 182 21.26 46.09 33.63
CA ILE A 182 21.98 44.84 33.36
C ILE A 182 22.05 44.57 31.86
N ILE A 183 20.95 44.79 31.14
CA ILE A 183 20.84 44.54 29.70
C ILE A 183 21.76 45.48 28.90
N ILE A 184 21.95 46.73 29.34
CA ILE A 184 22.88 47.67 28.69
C ILE A 184 24.33 47.12 28.65
N LYS A 185 24.73 46.26 29.59
CA LYS A 185 26.08 45.65 29.56
C LYS A 185 26.28 44.65 28.41
N ILE A 186 25.19 44.07 27.91
CA ILE A 186 25.19 43.05 26.85
C ILE A 186 25.43 43.67 25.47
N ASP A 187 25.33 44.99 25.33
CA ASP A 187 25.55 45.70 24.07
C ASP A 187 26.88 45.29 23.38
N LEU A 188 26.72 44.59 22.25
CA LEU A 188 27.79 44.10 21.38
C LEU A 188 28.23 45.14 20.34
N TYR A 189 27.62 46.33 20.31
CA TYR A 189 27.84 47.37 19.31
C TYR A 189 28.46 48.68 19.84
N PRO A 190 29.44 48.64 20.78
CA PRO A 190 29.95 49.84 21.43
C PRO A 190 30.52 50.89 20.46
N ASP A 191 31.12 50.43 19.36
CA ASP A 191 31.81 51.29 18.39
C ASP A 191 30.93 51.65 17.18
N CYS A 192 29.71 51.10 17.12
CA CYS A 192 28.77 51.34 16.03
C CYS A 192 27.77 52.47 16.33
N HIS A 193 27.83 53.08 17.52
CA HIS A 193 27.02 54.25 17.85
C HIS A 193 27.53 55.50 17.11
N ASN A 194 26.62 56.38 16.70
CA ASN A 194 27.02 57.63 16.06
C ASN A 194 27.66 58.59 17.08
N TYR A 195 28.80 59.20 16.76
CA TYR A 195 29.44 60.19 17.64
C TYR A 195 28.79 61.58 17.51
N ARG A 196 29.07 62.48 18.46
CA ARG A 196 28.72 63.91 18.38
C ARG A 196 29.92 64.68 17.83
N ASN A 197 29.69 65.60 16.90
CA ASN A 197 30.76 66.44 16.36
C ASN A 197 31.34 67.31 17.49
N GLY A 198 32.63 67.17 17.77
CA GLY A 198 33.37 67.96 18.77
C GLY A 198 33.59 67.28 20.13
N GLU A 199 33.05 66.09 20.39
CA GLU A 199 33.31 65.31 21.61
C GLU A 199 34.34 64.20 21.35
N LYS A 200 35.14 63.81 22.36
CA LYS A 200 36.10 62.68 22.25
C LYS A 200 35.36 61.39 21.91
N ILE A 201 35.89 60.62 20.97
CA ILE A 201 35.38 59.29 20.60
C ILE A 201 35.53 58.37 21.82
N LEU A 202 34.43 58.11 22.51
CA LEU A 202 34.35 57.18 23.63
C LEU A 202 33.39 56.07 23.25
N SER A 203 33.82 54.84 23.49
CA SER A 203 33.01 53.63 23.37
C SER A 203 31.82 53.73 24.35
N GLN A 204 30.59 53.71 23.85
CA GLN A 204 29.37 53.89 24.66
C GLN A 204 28.45 52.69 24.49
N LYS A 205 27.88 52.19 25.59
CA LYS A 205 26.86 51.14 25.58
C LYS A 205 25.51 51.73 25.90
N ASN A 206 24.51 51.46 25.07
CA ASN A 206 23.18 52.08 25.17
C ASN A 206 22.06 51.04 25.19
N ALA A 207 20.89 51.43 25.72
CA ALA A 207 19.71 50.55 25.73
C ALA A 207 19.26 50.14 24.30
N LEU A 208 19.53 50.99 23.31
CA LEU A 208 19.22 50.74 21.90
C LEU A 208 20.17 49.70 21.30
N GLY A 209 21.48 49.77 21.57
CA GLY A 209 22.45 48.76 21.15
C GLY A 209 22.22 47.41 21.82
N ALA A 210 21.84 47.42 23.10
CA ALA A 210 21.43 46.21 23.81
C ALA A 210 20.15 45.56 23.24
N ALA A 211 19.18 46.36 22.76
CA ALA A 211 17.98 45.83 22.10
C ALA A 211 18.31 45.16 20.76
N PHE A 212 19.16 45.78 19.92
CA PHE A 212 19.64 45.16 18.68
C PHE A 212 20.48 43.90 18.93
N THR A 213 21.24 43.88 20.04
CA THR A 213 22.00 42.70 20.45
C THR A 213 21.09 41.53 20.87
N LEU A 214 19.98 41.80 21.57
CA LEU A 214 18.98 40.78 21.90
C LEU A 214 18.28 40.27 20.64
N ILE A 215 17.90 41.16 19.72
CA ILE A 215 17.32 40.79 18.43
C ILE A 215 18.30 39.92 17.62
N LEU A 216 19.60 40.24 17.61
CA LEU A 216 20.64 39.41 17.01
C LEU A 216 20.63 37.98 17.57
N TYR A 217 20.73 37.83 18.90
CA TYR A 217 20.78 36.50 19.51
C TYR A 217 19.50 35.68 19.25
N PHE A 218 18.31 36.29 19.31
CA PHE A 218 17.07 35.58 19.04
C PHE A 218 16.91 35.20 17.56
N THR A 219 17.26 36.10 16.64
CA THR A 219 17.22 35.80 15.20
C THR A 219 18.24 34.73 14.84
N PHE A 220 19.44 34.77 15.43
CA PHE A 220 20.45 33.73 15.26
C PHE A 220 20.01 32.39 15.85
N ALA A 221 19.45 32.36 17.07
CA ALA A 221 18.95 31.13 17.68
C ALA A 221 17.81 30.51 16.85
N TYR A 222 16.92 31.32 16.28
CA TYR A 222 15.86 30.87 15.39
C TYR A 222 16.41 30.30 14.08
N MET A 223 17.26 31.05 13.37
CA MET A 223 17.83 30.61 12.08
C MET A 223 18.77 29.42 12.27
N GLY A 224 19.65 29.48 13.26
CA GLY A 224 20.58 28.41 13.63
C GLY A 224 19.86 27.15 14.10
N GLY A 225 18.81 27.29 14.92
CA GLY A 225 17.95 26.17 15.32
C GLY A 225 17.28 25.50 14.12
N LYS A 226 16.77 26.29 13.16
CA LYS A 226 16.22 25.75 11.91
C LYS A 226 17.28 25.05 11.06
N MET A 227 18.50 25.60 10.98
CA MET A 227 19.62 24.96 10.24
C MET A 227 20.03 23.64 10.87
N ILE A 228 20.21 23.61 12.19
CA ILE A 228 20.56 22.38 12.94
C ILE A 228 19.45 21.33 12.77
N PHE A 229 18.18 21.73 12.90
CA PHE A 229 17.06 20.84 12.69
C PHE A 229 17.02 20.28 11.26
N SER A 230 17.16 21.14 10.25
CA SER A 230 17.23 20.74 8.85
C SER A 230 18.38 19.77 8.60
N TYR A 231 19.52 19.96 9.27
CA TYR A 231 20.68 19.08 9.15
C TYR A 231 20.44 17.68 9.75
N PHE A 232 19.68 17.55 10.83
CA PHE A 232 19.44 16.25 11.46
C PHE A 232 18.22 15.51 10.89
N ILE A 233 17.22 16.24 10.40
CA ILE A 233 15.93 15.64 10.00
C ILE A 233 15.74 15.63 8.48
N GLU A 234 16.26 16.64 7.76
CA GLU A 234 15.99 16.84 6.32
C GLU A 234 17.23 16.63 5.44
N ASN A 235 18.37 16.29 6.03
CA ASN A 235 19.67 16.20 5.35
C ASN A 235 19.93 14.84 4.69
N GLU A 236 18.89 14.21 4.18
CA GLU A 236 19.01 12.93 3.50
C GLU A 236 18.18 13.00 2.22
N TYR A 237 18.77 12.55 1.13
CA TYR A 237 18.07 12.29 -0.12
C TYR A 237 18.39 10.90 -0.63
N LYS A 238 17.46 10.39 -1.41
CA LYS A 238 17.58 9.08 -2.04
C LYS A 238 17.93 9.27 -3.49
N GLU A 239 19.01 8.64 -3.92
CA GLU A 239 19.35 8.51 -5.33
C GLU A 239 18.87 7.15 -5.82
N TYR A 240 18.21 7.15 -6.97
CA TYR A 240 17.68 5.96 -7.61
C TYR A 240 18.39 5.76 -8.95
N SER A 241 19.11 4.66 -9.07
CA SER A 241 19.89 4.35 -10.26
C SER A 241 19.46 3.00 -10.83
N LEU A 242 19.23 2.97 -12.14
CA LEU A 242 19.07 1.73 -12.89
C LEU A 242 20.47 1.31 -13.38
N VAL A 243 20.98 0.21 -12.87
CA VAL A 243 22.32 -0.29 -13.18
C VAL A 243 22.23 -1.67 -13.83
N THR A 244 23.29 -2.11 -14.50
CA THR A 244 23.34 -3.45 -15.10
C THR A 244 23.43 -4.53 -14.02
N LEU A 245 22.97 -5.73 -14.34
CA LEU A 245 23.00 -6.87 -13.42
C LEU A 245 24.42 -7.23 -12.95
N ASP A 246 25.44 -6.98 -13.78
CA ASP A 246 26.84 -7.20 -13.39
C ASP A 246 27.28 -6.30 -12.24
N ILE A 247 26.86 -5.02 -12.27
CA ILE A 247 27.11 -4.07 -11.18
C ILE A 247 26.38 -4.53 -9.90
N VAL A 248 25.13 -4.98 -10.02
CA VAL A 248 24.37 -5.53 -8.89
C VAL A 248 25.09 -6.72 -8.26
N ASN A 249 25.57 -7.66 -9.08
CA ASN A 249 26.28 -8.85 -8.60
C ASN A 249 27.65 -8.52 -8.00
N HIS A 250 28.30 -7.45 -8.47
CA HIS A 250 29.54 -6.95 -7.87
C HIS A 250 29.27 -6.35 -6.48
N LEU A 251 28.18 -5.58 -6.33
CA LEU A 251 27.79 -4.98 -5.05
C LEU A 251 27.27 -6.02 -4.04
N TYR A 252 26.52 -7.02 -4.50
CA TYR A 252 25.97 -8.08 -3.68
C TYR A 252 26.10 -9.44 -4.38
N LYS A 253 27.19 -10.15 -4.06
CA LYS A 253 27.54 -11.45 -4.67
C LYS A 253 26.43 -12.47 -4.46
N ASP A 254 26.07 -13.16 -5.54
CA ASP A 254 24.97 -14.11 -5.61
C ASP A 254 23.67 -13.48 -5.08
N PHE A 255 23.15 -12.44 -5.76
CA PHE A 255 21.96 -11.70 -5.33
C PHE A 255 20.85 -12.63 -4.80
N LYS A 256 20.54 -12.48 -3.50
CA LYS A 256 19.50 -13.21 -2.77
C LYS A 256 18.43 -12.25 -2.31
N ALA A 257 17.19 -12.67 -2.39
CA ALA A 257 16.09 -11.93 -1.79
C ALA A 257 14.97 -12.85 -1.32
N ASP A 258 14.16 -12.32 -0.41
CA ASP A 258 12.97 -12.98 0.08
C ASP A 258 11.77 -12.57 -0.78
N PHE A 259 10.90 -13.54 -1.07
CA PHE A 259 9.64 -13.28 -1.75
C PHE A 259 8.59 -14.33 -1.38
N ASP A 260 7.34 -13.90 -1.45
CA ASP A 260 6.15 -14.72 -1.24
C ASP A 260 5.33 -14.76 -2.53
N ILE A 261 4.81 -15.93 -2.88
CA ILE A 261 3.86 -16.11 -3.98
C ILE A 261 2.58 -16.71 -3.42
N TYR A 262 1.46 -16.04 -3.66
CA TYR A 262 0.13 -16.50 -3.28
C TYR A 262 -0.60 -16.98 -4.52
N ILE A 263 -0.99 -18.24 -4.56
CA ILE A 263 -1.72 -18.86 -5.67
C ILE A 263 -3.07 -19.31 -5.16
N SER A 264 -4.14 -18.72 -5.66
CA SER A 264 -5.50 -19.10 -5.34
C SER A 264 -6.11 -19.86 -6.50
N VAL A 265 -6.47 -21.12 -6.24
CA VAL A 265 -7.22 -21.98 -7.16
C VAL A 265 -8.70 -21.82 -6.83
N GLN A 266 -9.46 -21.21 -7.74
CA GLN A 266 -10.87 -20.90 -7.50
C GLN A 266 -11.73 -22.16 -7.59
N ASN A 267 -12.63 -22.37 -6.62
CA ASN A 267 -13.47 -23.57 -6.51
C ASN A 267 -12.67 -24.87 -6.68
N TYR A 268 -11.55 -24.99 -5.97
CA TYR A 268 -10.74 -26.21 -6.01
C TYR A 268 -11.53 -27.36 -5.38
N ALA A 269 -11.72 -28.44 -6.12
CA ALA A 269 -12.67 -29.48 -5.74
C ALA A 269 -12.11 -30.57 -4.80
N ASP A 270 -10.78 -30.66 -4.68
CA ASP A 270 -10.13 -31.65 -3.81
C ASP A 270 -9.71 -31.05 -2.45
N GLN A 271 -9.15 -31.87 -1.57
CA GLN A 271 -8.66 -31.42 -0.26
C GLN A 271 -7.47 -30.47 -0.42
N CYS A 272 -7.62 -29.25 0.10
CA CYS A 272 -6.59 -28.21 0.11
C CYS A 272 -5.64 -28.35 1.33
N THR A 273 -6.19 -28.71 2.49
CA THR A 273 -5.47 -28.81 3.78
C THR A 273 -5.68 -30.16 4.45
N ASN A 274 -4.71 -30.62 5.26
CA ASN A 274 -4.79 -31.91 5.96
C ASN A 274 -5.89 -32.01 7.03
N ASN A 275 -6.33 -30.88 7.59
CA ASN A 275 -7.33 -30.88 8.65
C ASN A 275 -8.73 -30.89 8.04
N ILE A 276 -9.35 -32.07 8.04
CA ILE A 276 -10.70 -32.34 7.48
C ILE A 276 -11.81 -31.52 8.18
N ASN A 277 -11.56 -31.02 9.40
CA ASN A 277 -12.56 -30.33 10.23
C ASN A 277 -12.53 -28.79 10.16
N LEU A 278 -11.66 -28.20 9.34
CA LEU A 278 -11.58 -26.74 9.18
C LEU A 278 -12.18 -26.35 7.83
N THR A 279 -13.49 -26.13 7.81
CA THR A 279 -14.18 -25.58 6.62
C THR A 279 -13.80 -24.11 6.38
N GLU A 280 -13.25 -23.42 7.38
CA GLU A 280 -12.83 -22.02 7.32
C GLU A 280 -11.62 -21.79 8.24
N SER A 281 -10.49 -21.30 7.71
CA SER A 281 -9.34 -20.92 8.53
C SER A 281 -8.79 -19.55 8.11
N SER A 282 -8.60 -18.64 9.06
CA SER A 282 -7.92 -17.36 8.83
C SER A 282 -6.40 -17.52 8.68
N ASN A 283 -5.87 -18.69 9.04
CA ASN A 283 -4.43 -18.94 9.14
C ASN A 283 -4.01 -20.01 8.12
N PHE A 284 -2.82 -19.81 7.55
CA PHE A 284 -2.14 -20.78 6.71
C PHE A 284 -1.69 -21.99 7.52
N THR A 285 -1.98 -23.19 7.02
CA THR A 285 -1.61 -24.47 7.62
C THR A 285 -0.82 -25.32 6.62
N LYS A 286 -0.38 -26.51 7.01
CA LYS A 286 0.32 -27.41 6.08
C LYS A 286 -0.63 -27.88 4.97
N CYS A 287 -0.16 -27.80 3.73
CA CYS A 287 -0.90 -28.28 2.55
C CYS A 287 -1.22 -29.77 2.65
N SER A 288 -2.30 -30.16 1.97
CA SER A 288 -2.65 -31.57 1.75
C SER A 288 -1.55 -32.28 0.93
N PRO A 289 -1.27 -33.58 1.14
CA PRO A 289 -0.15 -34.30 0.49
C PRO A 289 -0.30 -34.44 -1.03
N ASN A 290 -1.50 -34.23 -1.57
CA ASN A 290 -1.75 -34.15 -3.01
C ASN A 290 -1.18 -32.87 -3.66
N ILE A 291 -0.82 -31.86 -2.87
CA ILE A 291 -0.26 -30.59 -3.34
C ILE A 291 1.22 -30.57 -3.03
N PHE A 292 2.04 -30.48 -4.08
CA PHE A 292 3.48 -30.37 -3.94
C PHE A 292 4.10 -29.46 -4.99
N GLU A 293 5.22 -28.85 -4.64
CA GLU A 293 6.00 -27.98 -5.49
C GLU A 293 7.15 -28.72 -6.19
N SER A 294 7.47 -28.26 -7.39
CA SER A 294 8.67 -28.62 -8.13
C SER A 294 9.38 -27.35 -8.54
N LEU A 295 10.64 -27.23 -8.13
CA LEU A 295 11.47 -26.05 -8.34
C LEU A 295 12.50 -26.34 -9.45
N ASN A 296 12.65 -25.40 -10.38
CA ASN A 296 13.68 -25.46 -11.41
C ASN A 296 14.48 -24.15 -11.43
N ALA A 297 15.81 -24.25 -11.54
CA ALA A 297 16.73 -23.11 -11.62
C ALA A 297 16.57 -22.08 -10.48
N LEU A 298 16.17 -22.52 -9.28
CA LEU A 298 16.14 -21.69 -8.07
C LEU A 298 17.22 -22.22 -7.12
N LYS A 299 18.14 -21.41 -6.60
CA LYS A 299 19.23 -21.88 -5.71
C LYS A 299 19.11 -21.27 -4.31
N ARG A 300 19.67 -21.99 -3.30
CA ARG A 300 19.68 -21.69 -1.84
C ARG A 300 18.28 -21.48 -1.26
N GLN A 301 17.75 -22.49 -0.59
CA GLN A 301 16.30 -22.60 -0.37
C GLN A 301 15.97 -22.95 1.08
N LYS A 302 15.53 -21.95 1.85
CA LYS A 302 14.50 -22.22 2.85
C LYS A 302 13.17 -21.90 2.18
N THR A 303 12.55 -22.92 1.59
CA THR A 303 11.22 -22.83 1.01
C THR A 303 10.20 -23.41 1.96
N SER A 304 8.99 -22.87 1.95
CA SER A 304 7.85 -23.45 2.65
C SER A 304 6.58 -23.23 1.83
N ILE A 305 5.73 -24.24 1.84
CA ILE A 305 4.41 -24.21 1.22
C ILE A 305 3.35 -24.40 2.30
N ASN A 306 2.43 -23.45 2.39
CA ASN A 306 1.30 -23.51 3.30
C ASN A 306 0.00 -23.23 2.55
N CYS A 307 -1.09 -23.85 2.97
CA CYS A 307 -2.40 -23.76 2.32
C CYS A 307 -3.46 -23.26 3.30
N MET A 308 -4.48 -22.60 2.76
CA MET A 308 -5.69 -22.21 3.46
C MET A 308 -6.89 -22.31 2.53
N ILE A 309 -8.08 -22.55 3.10
CA ILE A 309 -9.34 -22.52 2.36
C ILE A 309 -9.98 -21.16 2.62
N LEU A 310 -10.28 -20.43 1.54
CA LEU A 310 -10.95 -19.14 1.58
C LEU A 310 -12.47 -19.32 1.68
N LYS A 311 -13.17 -18.25 2.10
CA LYS A 311 -14.64 -18.24 2.27
C LYS A 311 -15.42 -18.57 0.99
N ASP A 312 -14.81 -18.35 -0.16
CA ASP A 312 -15.36 -18.63 -1.48
C ASP A 312 -15.02 -20.04 -1.99
N HIS A 313 -14.56 -20.94 -1.11
CA HIS A 313 -14.10 -22.30 -1.45
C HIS A 313 -12.89 -22.35 -2.39
N SER A 314 -12.15 -21.24 -2.49
CA SER A 314 -10.87 -21.23 -3.19
C SER A 314 -9.77 -21.80 -2.30
N CYS A 315 -8.91 -22.64 -2.88
CA CYS A 315 -7.71 -23.15 -2.21
C CYS A 315 -6.57 -22.14 -2.43
N ALA A 316 -6.14 -21.47 -1.38
CA ALA A 316 -5.03 -20.53 -1.44
C ALA A 316 -3.74 -21.19 -0.92
N VAL A 317 -2.73 -21.20 -1.78
CA VAL A 317 -1.40 -21.75 -1.54
C VAL A 317 -0.42 -20.59 -1.42
N LYS A 318 0.25 -20.46 -0.28
CA LYS A 318 1.34 -19.53 -0.04
C LYS A 318 2.67 -20.28 -0.16
N PHE A 319 3.45 -19.90 -1.15
CA PHE A 319 4.85 -20.29 -1.30
C PHE A 319 5.74 -19.17 -0.77
N SER A 320 6.57 -19.47 0.22
CA SER A 320 7.54 -18.52 0.80
C SER A 320 8.96 -18.98 0.52
N CYS A 321 9.78 -18.05 0.01
CA CYS A 321 11.19 -18.27 -0.29
C CYS A 321 12.04 -17.30 0.51
N ILE A 322 12.91 -17.84 1.37
CA ILE A 322 13.85 -17.04 2.18
C ILE A 322 15.28 -17.24 1.66
N GLY A 323 15.93 -16.14 1.29
CA GLY A 323 17.32 -16.11 0.82
C GLY A 323 17.52 -16.76 -0.55
N CYS A 324 16.52 -16.66 -1.42
CA CYS A 324 16.49 -17.37 -2.70
C CYS A 324 17.18 -16.57 -3.80
N THR A 325 17.91 -17.27 -4.67
CA THR A 325 18.51 -16.67 -5.88
C THR A 325 17.75 -17.16 -7.11
N VAL A 326 17.19 -16.21 -7.84
CA VAL A 326 16.61 -16.44 -9.17
C VAL A 326 17.74 -16.38 -10.20
N ASP A 327 17.88 -17.43 -11.01
CA ASP A 327 18.81 -17.47 -12.16
C ASP A 327 18.23 -16.62 -13.33
N THR A 328 18.64 -16.81 -14.58
CA THR A 328 18.10 -16.05 -15.73
C THR A 328 16.59 -16.28 -15.92
N SER A 329 16.18 -17.54 -15.80
CA SER A 329 14.78 -17.97 -15.81
C SER A 329 14.61 -19.12 -14.82
N SER A 330 13.95 -18.85 -13.71
CA SER A 330 13.56 -19.88 -12.73
C SER A 330 12.09 -20.23 -12.90
N SER A 331 11.68 -21.44 -12.52
CA SER A 331 10.26 -21.78 -12.51
C SER A 331 9.85 -22.56 -11.28
N ILE A 332 8.68 -22.21 -10.75
CA ILE A 332 8.02 -22.87 -9.62
C ILE A 332 6.76 -23.52 -10.16
N THR A 333 6.68 -24.84 -10.14
CA THR A 333 5.51 -25.59 -10.61
C THR A 333 4.79 -26.19 -9.41
N LEU A 334 3.55 -25.79 -9.17
CA LEU A 334 2.66 -26.47 -8.24
C LEU A 334 1.89 -27.56 -8.97
N LYS A 335 1.90 -28.76 -8.40
CA LYS A 335 1.15 -29.91 -8.91
C LYS A 335 0.12 -30.32 -7.85
N PHE A 336 -1.12 -30.45 -8.31
CA PHE A 336 -2.26 -30.89 -7.54
C PHE A 336 -2.66 -32.25 -8.12
N ASN A 337 -2.35 -33.33 -7.39
CA ASN A 337 -2.55 -34.70 -7.83
C ASN A 337 -3.55 -35.41 -6.91
N GLY A 338 -4.80 -35.45 -7.32
CA GLY A 338 -5.89 -35.99 -6.52
C GLY A 338 -7.02 -36.53 -7.39
N ASN A 339 -8.04 -37.09 -6.74
CA ASN A 339 -9.15 -37.71 -7.44
C ASN A 339 -10.06 -36.67 -8.11
N PHE A 340 -10.05 -35.42 -7.61
CA PHE A 340 -10.88 -34.32 -8.08
C PHE A 340 -10.04 -33.05 -8.31
N SER A 341 -8.83 -33.19 -8.87
CA SER A 341 -7.94 -32.05 -9.13
C SER A 341 -8.38 -31.25 -10.37
N TYR A 342 -9.29 -30.30 -10.14
CA TYR A 342 -9.66 -29.26 -11.10
C TYR A 342 -9.97 -27.95 -10.38
N GLY A 343 -9.96 -26.86 -11.14
CA GLY A 343 -10.28 -25.52 -10.66
C GLY A 343 -10.94 -24.67 -11.73
N SER A 344 -11.69 -23.67 -11.29
CA SER A 344 -12.44 -22.74 -12.14
C SER A 344 -11.67 -21.48 -12.54
N GLY A 345 -10.44 -21.33 -12.04
CA GLY A 345 -9.58 -20.21 -12.34
C GLY A 345 -8.36 -20.21 -11.43
N PHE A 346 -7.34 -19.45 -11.83
CA PHE A 346 -6.16 -19.20 -11.01
C PHE A 346 -5.97 -17.71 -10.81
N PHE A 347 -5.64 -17.33 -9.59
CA PHE A 347 -5.19 -15.99 -9.24
C PHE A 347 -3.82 -16.11 -8.59
N VAL A 348 -2.82 -15.44 -9.16
CA VAL A 348 -1.44 -15.47 -8.66
C VAL A 348 -1.05 -14.06 -8.24
N ASN A 349 -0.51 -13.93 -7.04
CA ASN A 349 0.00 -12.69 -6.50
C ASN A 349 1.44 -12.89 -6.04
N PHE A 350 2.37 -12.20 -6.68
CA PHE A 350 3.78 -12.15 -6.30
C PHE A 350 4.03 -10.96 -5.38
N THR A 351 4.65 -11.19 -4.23
CA THR A 351 4.99 -10.16 -3.24
C THR A 351 6.47 -10.20 -2.90
N SER A 352 7.15 -9.06 -3.04
CA SER A 352 8.53 -8.88 -2.56
C SER A 352 8.75 -7.44 -2.12
N LYS A 353 9.83 -7.20 -1.37
CA LYS A 353 10.23 -5.84 -0.99
C LYS A 353 10.79 -5.12 -2.21
N SER A 354 10.28 -3.92 -2.50
CA SER A 354 10.85 -3.04 -3.52
C SER A 354 11.31 -1.74 -2.87
N TYR A 355 12.60 -1.44 -2.99
CA TYR A 355 13.20 -0.27 -2.34
C TYR A 355 13.11 1.01 -3.19
N VAL A 356 12.53 0.92 -4.40
CA VAL A 356 12.12 2.11 -5.18
C VAL A 356 11.01 2.86 -4.45
N ILE A 357 9.99 2.14 -3.96
CA ILE A 357 8.80 2.70 -3.30
C ILE A 357 8.89 2.54 -1.76
N ASN A 358 9.96 1.89 -1.25
CA ASN A 358 10.15 1.54 0.15
C ASN A 358 8.90 0.87 0.77
N SER A 359 8.34 -0.08 0.02
CA SER A 359 7.12 -0.81 0.40
C SER A 359 7.14 -2.23 -0.20
N ASN A 360 6.25 -3.09 0.30
CA ASN A 360 6.04 -4.41 -0.27
C ASN A 360 5.27 -4.25 -1.59
N GLN A 361 5.96 -4.44 -2.71
CA GLN A 361 5.30 -4.43 -4.01
C GLN A 361 4.56 -5.75 -4.21
N ARG A 362 3.36 -5.65 -4.78
CA ARG A 362 2.51 -6.78 -5.12
C ARG A 362 2.16 -6.70 -6.60
N THR A 363 2.31 -7.81 -7.29
CA THR A 363 1.93 -7.95 -8.70
C THR A 363 0.96 -9.11 -8.81
N PHE A 364 -0.21 -8.88 -9.38
CA PHE A 364 -1.25 -9.88 -9.53
C PHE A 364 -1.45 -10.24 -11.01
N SER A 365 -1.84 -11.49 -11.26
CA SER A 365 -2.25 -11.99 -12.56
C SER A 365 -3.32 -13.05 -12.35
N GLU A 366 -4.30 -13.13 -13.25
CA GLU A 366 -5.39 -14.09 -13.16
C GLU A 366 -5.73 -14.69 -14.52
N ILE A 367 -6.21 -15.92 -14.52
CA ILE A 367 -6.69 -16.61 -15.71
C ILE A 367 -7.91 -17.45 -15.38
N TYR A 368 -8.85 -17.49 -16.33
CA TYR A 368 -10.07 -18.28 -16.27
C TYR A 368 -10.15 -19.16 -17.51
N PRO A 369 -10.75 -20.36 -17.40
CA PRO A 369 -10.91 -21.26 -18.53
C PRO A 369 -11.97 -20.72 -19.50
N LYS A 370 -12.06 -21.35 -20.68
CA LYS A 370 -13.14 -21.08 -21.64
C LYS A 370 -14.51 -21.38 -21.04
N SER A 371 -15.55 -20.85 -21.68
CA SER A 371 -16.91 -21.05 -21.18
C SER A 371 -17.29 -22.51 -21.05
N ASN A 372 -17.91 -22.87 -19.93
CA ASN A 372 -18.24 -24.24 -19.53
C ASN A 372 -17.06 -25.20 -19.42
N HIS A 373 -15.83 -24.69 -19.22
CA HIS A 373 -14.64 -25.51 -18.97
C HIS A 373 -14.09 -25.28 -17.56
N VAL A 374 -13.30 -26.23 -17.09
CA VAL A 374 -12.47 -26.15 -15.88
C VAL A 374 -11.03 -26.48 -16.24
N PHE A 375 -10.07 -25.89 -15.52
CA PHE A 375 -8.67 -26.29 -15.65
C PHE A 375 -8.49 -27.65 -15.01
N THR A 376 -7.97 -28.60 -15.78
CA THR A 376 -7.65 -29.96 -15.37
C THR A 376 -6.84 -30.66 -16.46
N GLY A 377 -5.83 -31.42 -16.06
CA GLY A 377 -4.91 -32.14 -16.93
C GLY A 377 -3.45 -31.90 -16.60
N SER A 378 -2.58 -32.40 -17.48
CA SER A 378 -1.13 -32.44 -17.26
C SER A 378 -0.40 -31.18 -17.74
N GLN A 379 -0.98 -30.38 -18.65
CA GLN A 379 -0.35 -29.14 -19.10
C GLN A 379 -0.63 -28.02 -18.10
N PRO A 380 0.41 -27.35 -17.58
CA PRO A 380 0.24 -26.30 -16.57
C PRO A 380 -0.30 -25.01 -17.17
N SER A 381 -1.08 -24.27 -16.37
CA SER A 381 -1.34 -22.85 -16.66
C SER A 381 -0.10 -22.03 -16.28
N ILE A 382 0.36 -21.15 -17.17
CA ILE A 382 1.67 -20.50 -17.04
C ILE A 382 1.51 -19.00 -16.74
N PHE A 383 2.21 -18.53 -15.70
CA PHE A 383 2.27 -17.13 -15.29
C PHE A 383 3.71 -16.62 -15.39
N ASN A 384 3.93 -15.52 -16.12
CA ASN A 384 5.27 -14.99 -16.39
C ASN A 384 5.48 -13.65 -15.67
N PHE A 385 6.42 -13.63 -14.72
CA PHE A 385 6.81 -12.42 -13.99
C PHE A 385 8.26 -12.03 -14.29
N LEU A 386 8.48 -10.76 -14.62
CA LEU A 386 9.79 -10.14 -14.67
C LEU A 386 10.17 -9.70 -13.26
N LEU A 387 11.34 -10.10 -12.82
CA LEU A 387 11.90 -9.74 -11.53
C LEU A 387 13.14 -8.86 -11.76
N THR A 388 12.99 -7.57 -11.50
CA THR A 388 14.09 -6.61 -11.49
C THR A 388 14.70 -6.56 -10.08
N PRO A 389 15.97 -6.96 -9.87
CA PRO A 389 16.63 -6.86 -8.57
C PRO A 389 16.56 -5.43 -8.01
N SER A 390 16.29 -5.29 -6.71
CA SER A 390 16.23 -4.01 -6.01
C SER A 390 17.13 -4.08 -4.78
N LEU A 391 18.19 -3.27 -4.78
CA LEU A 391 19.12 -3.11 -3.67
C LEU A 391 18.91 -1.76 -2.99
N PHE A 392 18.98 -1.77 -1.67
CA PHE A 392 19.01 -0.58 -0.84
C PHE A 392 20.25 -0.61 0.03
N ILE A 393 21.07 0.42 -0.14
CA ILE A 393 22.37 0.52 0.50
C ILE A 393 22.29 1.62 1.55
N THR A 394 22.47 1.22 2.81
CA THR A 394 22.52 2.15 3.94
C THR A 394 23.91 2.17 4.56
N PRO A 395 24.58 3.34 4.58
CA PRO A 395 25.83 3.51 5.30
C PRO A 395 25.54 3.57 6.81
N ILE A 396 26.02 2.58 7.58
CA ILE A 396 25.93 2.56 9.05
C ILE A 396 27.35 2.54 9.62
N ASP A 397 27.80 3.64 10.22
CA ASP A 397 28.97 3.77 11.12
C ASP A 397 30.12 2.76 10.90
N SER A 398 30.61 2.65 9.66
CA SER A 398 31.71 1.80 9.12
C SER A 398 31.35 0.48 8.40
N HIS A 399 30.11 0.00 8.45
CA HIS A 399 29.65 -1.18 7.71
C HIS A 399 28.50 -0.87 6.74
N LEU A 400 28.57 -1.46 5.55
CA LEU A 400 27.53 -1.36 4.54
C LEU A 400 26.42 -2.37 4.87
N SER A 401 25.21 -1.87 5.18
CA SER A 401 24.04 -2.74 5.30
C SER A 401 23.29 -2.74 3.97
N ILE A 402 23.16 -3.93 3.37
CA ILE A 402 22.51 -4.12 2.09
C ILE A 402 21.20 -4.84 2.32
N LEU A 403 20.10 -4.20 1.94
CA LEU A 403 18.79 -4.83 1.88
C LEU A 403 18.47 -5.15 0.42
N ALA A 404 18.02 -6.38 0.17
CA ALA A 404 17.73 -6.87 -1.17
C ALA A 404 16.27 -7.32 -1.30
N GLY A 405 15.71 -7.18 -2.50
CA GLY A 405 14.33 -7.47 -2.83
C GLY A 405 14.10 -7.49 -4.34
N TYR A 406 12.94 -7.93 -4.81
CA TYR A 406 12.60 -7.89 -6.23
C TYR A 406 11.50 -6.87 -6.49
N HIS A 407 11.71 -6.04 -7.51
CA HIS A 407 10.63 -5.31 -8.16
C HIS A 407 10.02 -6.23 -9.21
N SER A 408 8.71 -6.51 -9.14
CA SER A 408 8.06 -7.50 -10.01
C SER A 408 7.09 -6.84 -10.99
N LYS A 409 6.96 -7.41 -12.20
CA LYS A 409 5.98 -7.00 -13.21
C LYS A 409 5.50 -8.21 -14.00
N GLU A 410 4.24 -8.22 -14.41
CA GLU A 410 3.74 -9.20 -15.37
C GLU A 410 4.31 -8.91 -16.77
N ILE A 411 4.94 -9.91 -17.40
CA ILE A 411 5.57 -9.77 -18.73
C ILE A 411 4.55 -9.93 -19.84
N SER A 412 3.71 -10.95 -19.70
CA SER A 412 2.77 -11.40 -20.70
C SER A 412 1.52 -11.94 -20.01
N LEU A 413 0.41 -11.90 -20.74
CA LEU A 413 -0.83 -12.52 -20.30
C LEU A 413 -0.60 -14.01 -20.01
N PRO A 414 -1.24 -14.55 -18.97
CA PRO A 414 -1.04 -15.94 -18.58
C PRO A 414 -1.53 -16.89 -19.67
N ILE A 415 -0.85 -18.02 -19.81
CA ILE A 415 -1.14 -19.04 -20.84
C ILE A 415 -2.05 -20.10 -20.24
N GLU A 416 -3.15 -20.39 -20.93
CA GLU A 416 -4.11 -21.44 -20.55
C GLU A 416 -3.44 -22.83 -20.55
N GLY A 417 -3.61 -23.58 -19.46
CA GLY A 417 -3.21 -24.98 -19.38
C GLY A 417 -4.25 -25.93 -19.96
N SER A 418 -4.16 -27.21 -19.58
CA SER A 418 -5.18 -28.19 -19.95
C SER A 418 -6.55 -27.81 -19.37
N GLN A 419 -7.57 -27.84 -20.22
CA GLN A 419 -8.94 -27.55 -19.87
C GLN A 419 -9.87 -28.63 -20.43
N LYS A 420 -10.94 -28.94 -19.69
CA LYS A 420 -11.99 -29.87 -20.12
C LYS A 420 -13.36 -29.30 -19.81
N ASN A 421 -14.36 -29.75 -20.57
CA ASN A 421 -15.74 -29.40 -20.32
C ASN A 421 -16.19 -29.90 -18.93
N VAL A 422 -17.00 -29.09 -18.26
CA VAL A 422 -17.61 -29.38 -16.95
C VAL A 422 -18.43 -30.68 -16.94
N MET A 423 -18.85 -31.21 -18.09
CA MET A 423 -19.55 -32.50 -18.18
C MET A 423 -18.65 -33.72 -18.43
N ASP A 424 -17.41 -33.53 -18.88
CA ASP A 424 -16.55 -34.63 -19.41
C ASP A 424 -15.16 -34.72 -18.74
N PHE A 425 -14.99 -34.13 -17.56
CA PHE A 425 -13.66 -33.95 -16.95
C PHE A 425 -13.15 -35.12 -16.09
N PHE A 426 -13.94 -36.17 -15.85
CA PHE A 426 -13.67 -37.26 -14.88
C PHE A 426 -12.49 -38.17 -15.21
N SER A 427 -11.78 -37.92 -16.31
CA SER A 427 -10.60 -38.69 -16.74
C SER A 427 -9.27 -38.03 -16.37
N SER A 428 -9.27 -36.83 -15.76
CA SER A 428 -8.04 -36.13 -15.36
C SER A 428 -7.95 -35.94 -13.85
N ASN A 429 -6.87 -36.47 -13.28
CA ASN A 429 -6.60 -36.50 -11.84
C ASN A 429 -5.45 -35.55 -11.45
N GLN A 430 -5.17 -34.57 -12.31
CA GLN A 430 -4.02 -33.68 -12.17
C GLN A 430 -4.42 -32.27 -12.54
N LEU A 431 -3.87 -31.30 -11.85
CA LEU A 431 -3.96 -29.88 -12.14
C LEU A 431 -2.59 -29.26 -11.87
N GLN A 432 -2.09 -28.43 -12.78
CA GLN A 432 -0.76 -27.85 -12.65
C GLN A 432 -0.77 -26.34 -12.90
N VAL A 433 0.03 -25.61 -12.13
CA VAL A 433 0.30 -24.19 -12.30
C VAL A 433 1.80 -23.99 -12.31
N LYS A 434 2.31 -23.29 -13.32
CA LYS A 434 3.72 -22.97 -13.45
C LYS A 434 3.92 -21.47 -13.41
N ILE A 435 4.73 -21.02 -12.49
CA ILE A 435 5.15 -19.63 -12.37
C ILE A 435 6.58 -19.54 -12.89
N VAL A 436 6.78 -18.75 -13.94
CA VAL A 436 8.07 -18.45 -14.53
C VAL A 436 8.52 -17.10 -14.00
N LEU A 437 9.73 -17.08 -13.46
CA LEU A 437 10.38 -15.91 -12.90
C LEU A 437 11.58 -15.59 -13.81
N GLU A 438 11.43 -14.60 -14.65
CA GLU A 438 12.52 -14.11 -15.51
C GLU A 438 13.25 -12.99 -14.79
N LYS A 439 14.57 -13.07 -14.72
CA LYS A 439 15.39 -12.05 -14.09
C LYS A 439 15.73 -10.97 -15.11
N ASP A 440 15.48 -9.72 -14.74
CA ASP A 440 15.85 -8.56 -15.54
C ASP A 440 17.38 -8.44 -15.65
N ILE A 441 17.85 -7.91 -16.78
CA ILE A 441 19.25 -7.61 -17.05
C ILE A 441 19.72 -6.33 -16.36
N HIS A 442 18.78 -5.54 -15.83
CA HIS A 442 19.05 -4.36 -15.01
C HIS A 442 18.58 -4.59 -13.57
N GLY A 443 19.07 -3.77 -12.64
CA GLY A 443 18.59 -3.70 -11.28
C GLY A 443 18.49 -2.27 -10.78
N PHE A 444 17.59 -2.05 -9.83
CA PHE A 444 17.48 -0.79 -9.12
C PHE A 444 18.43 -0.77 -7.93
N VAL A 445 19.28 0.23 -7.86
CA VAL A 445 20.09 0.52 -6.67
C VAL A 445 19.60 1.83 -6.10
N THR A 446 19.29 1.81 -4.80
CA THR A 446 18.88 2.98 -4.05
C THR A 446 19.93 3.26 -2.98
N GLU A 447 20.48 4.46 -3.02
CA GLU A 447 21.49 4.92 -2.06
C GLU A 447 20.96 6.14 -1.31
N ILE A 448 21.32 6.24 -0.03
CA ILE A 448 21.04 7.43 0.78
C ILE A 448 22.30 8.28 0.84
N HIS A 449 22.17 9.51 0.37
CA HIS A 449 23.22 10.53 0.45
C HIS A 449 22.78 11.67 1.36
N LYS A 450 23.76 12.34 1.98
CA LYS A 450 23.52 13.55 2.77
C LYS A 450 23.71 14.78 1.91
N TYR A 451 22.82 15.78 2.02
CA TYR A 451 22.97 17.05 1.30
C TYR A 451 24.15 17.87 1.80
N GLN A 452 24.43 17.79 3.10
CA GLN A 452 25.34 18.66 3.82
C GLN A 452 26.23 17.83 4.74
N ASN A 453 27.52 18.12 4.72
CA ASN A 453 28.47 17.58 5.67
C ASN A 453 28.50 18.45 6.94
N TYR A 454 28.94 17.89 8.06
CA TYR A 454 29.05 18.61 9.34
C TYR A 454 29.80 19.95 9.22
N ASN A 455 30.87 19.99 8.43
CA ASN A 455 31.65 21.22 8.18
C ASN A 455 30.83 22.32 7.49
N SER A 456 29.90 21.95 6.61
CA SER A 456 29.03 22.93 5.94
C SER A 456 27.99 23.53 6.89
N LEU A 457 27.48 22.75 7.85
CA LEU A 457 26.61 23.27 8.91
C LEU A 457 27.34 24.28 9.79
N LEU A 458 28.56 23.94 10.23
CA LEU A 458 29.40 24.86 11.01
C LEU A 458 29.65 26.16 10.27
N ALA A 459 30.08 26.09 9.00
CA ALA A 459 30.31 27.26 8.17
C ALA A 459 29.05 28.13 8.01
N ALA A 460 27.88 27.51 7.82
CA ALA A 460 26.60 28.22 7.72
C ALA A 460 26.22 28.93 9.03
N LEU A 461 26.43 28.29 10.20
CA LEU A 461 26.19 28.91 11.50
C LEU A 461 27.12 30.11 11.75
N PHE A 462 28.42 29.99 11.44
CA PHE A 462 29.35 31.12 11.57
C PHE A 462 29.03 32.26 10.58
N GLY A 463 28.69 31.93 9.34
CA GLY A 463 28.31 32.91 8.31
C GLY A 463 27.02 33.65 8.66
N THR A 464 26.00 32.95 9.16
CA THR A 464 24.74 33.58 9.58
C THR A 464 24.93 34.49 10.79
N PHE A 465 25.72 34.09 11.78
CA PHE A 465 26.01 34.94 12.94
C PHE A 465 26.71 36.23 12.52
N THR A 466 27.79 36.13 11.74
CA THR A 466 28.58 37.30 11.30
C THR A 466 27.79 38.22 10.36
N GLY A 467 26.97 37.66 9.47
CA GLY A 467 26.07 38.41 8.60
C GLY A 467 24.99 39.16 9.37
N LEU A 468 24.30 38.49 10.30
CA LEU A 468 23.31 39.14 11.17
C LEU A 468 23.95 40.22 12.05
N MET A 469 25.14 39.95 12.58
CA MET A 469 25.87 40.93 13.41
C MET A 469 26.10 42.23 12.62
N SER A 470 26.60 42.11 11.39
CA SER A 470 26.85 43.24 10.50
C SER A 470 25.57 44.00 10.14
N PHE A 471 24.49 43.30 9.82
CA PHE A 471 23.21 43.89 9.46
C PHE A 471 22.56 44.65 10.62
N MET A 472 22.58 44.09 11.83
CA MET A 472 22.06 44.74 13.03
C MET A 472 22.88 45.97 13.40
N GLY A 473 24.21 45.92 13.26
CA GLY A 473 25.09 47.07 13.47
C GLY A 473 24.84 48.22 12.49
N PHE A 474 24.61 47.90 11.21
CA PHE A 474 24.19 48.89 10.21
C PHE A 474 22.81 49.48 10.54
N SER A 475 21.84 48.63 10.90
CA SER A 475 20.48 49.05 11.26
C SER A 475 20.46 49.96 12.49
N LEU A 476 21.31 49.67 13.49
CA LEU A 476 21.52 50.53 14.65
C LEU A 476 22.00 51.93 14.24
N ARG A 477 23.02 52.03 13.37
CA ARG A 477 23.52 53.33 12.87
C ARG A 477 22.44 54.15 12.18
N VAL A 478 21.65 53.51 11.32
CA VAL A 478 20.56 54.15 10.56
C VAL A 478 19.45 54.60 11.51
N THR A 479 19.00 53.74 12.42
CA THR A 479 17.93 54.06 13.37
C THR A 479 18.31 55.19 14.31
N GLU A 480 19.55 55.25 14.79
CA GLU A 480 20.04 56.37 15.57
C GLU A 480 20.08 57.68 14.77
N LYS A 481 20.51 57.64 13.51
CA LYS A 481 20.51 58.82 12.63
C LYS A 481 19.09 59.34 12.43
N LEU A 482 18.12 58.46 12.20
CA LEU A 482 16.70 58.81 12.06
C LEU A 482 16.09 59.34 13.37
N ALA A 483 16.41 58.72 14.50
CA ALA A 483 15.97 59.18 15.82
C ALA A 483 16.47 60.60 16.11
N ARG A 484 17.71 60.92 15.71
CA ARG A 484 18.28 62.28 15.81
C ARG A 484 17.52 63.28 14.94
N VAL A 485 17.18 62.93 13.70
CA VAL A 485 16.40 63.80 12.80
C VAL A 485 15.01 64.10 13.38
N LYS A 486 14.36 63.12 14.01
CA LYS A 486 13.05 63.28 14.66
C LYS A 486 13.14 64.16 15.93
N ILE A 487 14.19 64.00 16.73
CA ILE A 487 14.47 64.87 17.89
C ILE A 487 14.77 66.30 17.44
N PHE A 488 15.48 66.50 16.33
CA PHE A 488 15.71 67.83 15.74
C PHE A 488 14.42 68.46 15.22
N LYS A 489 13.52 67.69 14.59
CA LYS A 489 12.17 68.18 14.22
C LYS A 489 11.32 68.56 15.42
N ASN A 490 11.38 67.81 16.53
CA ASN A 490 10.65 68.13 17.77
C ASN A 490 11.30 69.28 18.58
N LYS A 491 12.57 69.62 18.32
CA LYS A 491 13.23 70.81 18.88
C LYS A 491 12.94 72.10 18.11
N ILE A 492 12.35 72.03 16.91
CA ILE A 492 11.72 73.20 16.31
C ILE A 492 10.47 73.48 17.17
N LYS A 493 10.51 74.59 17.92
CA LYS A 493 9.47 75.01 18.88
C LYS A 493 8.07 74.79 18.29
N PRO A 494 7.06 74.39 19.09
CA PRO A 494 5.70 74.27 18.59
C PRO A 494 5.29 75.62 18.03
N PHE A 495 4.80 75.63 16.79
CA PHE A 495 4.32 76.81 16.06
C PHE A 495 3.37 77.68 16.92
N LYS A 496 2.68 77.07 17.90
CA LYS A 496 1.88 77.74 18.94
C LYS A 496 2.63 78.80 19.77
N LYS A 497 3.93 78.64 20.07
CA LYS A 497 4.71 79.66 20.81
C LYS A 497 5.13 80.84 19.94
N ILE A 498 5.26 80.64 18.63
CA ILE A 498 5.57 81.70 17.66
C ILE A 498 4.31 82.51 17.34
N VAL A 499 3.15 81.85 17.22
CA VAL A 499 1.85 82.52 17.05
C VAL A 499 1.44 83.31 18.30
N GLY A 500 1.74 82.80 19.51
CA GLY A 500 1.51 83.52 20.77
C GLY A 500 2.37 84.78 20.92
N LEU A 501 3.65 84.74 20.52
CA LEU A 501 4.48 85.95 20.50
C LEU A 501 4.02 86.97 19.46
N ARG A 502 3.50 86.51 18.32
CA ARG A 502 2.97 87.42 17.27
C ARG A 502 1.70 88.13 17.71
N ARG A 503 0.82 87.45 18.48
CA ARG A 503 -0.36 88.07 19.12
C ARG A 503 0.01 89.09 20.19
N HIS A 504 0.99 88.77 21.03
CA HIS A 504 1.45 89.73 22.05
C HIS A 504 2.04 91.01 21.42
N PHE A 505 2.67 90.91 20.25
CA PHE A 505 3.17 92.09 19.53
C PHE A 505 2.06 92.87 18.81
N THR A 506 1.00 92.22 18.31
CA THR A 506 -0.16 92.93 17.75
C THR A 506 -0.96 93.66 18.84
N ASP A 507 -1.14 93.05 20.02
CA ASP A 507 -1.86 93.69 21.13
C ASP A 507 -1.08 94.90 21.71
N ILE A 508 0.26 94.89 21.64
CA ILE A 508 1.10 96.05 21.99
C ILE A 508 0.99 97.16 20.93
N LEU A 509 0.84 96.81 19.65
CA LEU A 509 0.70 97.79 18.56
C LEU A 509 -0.70 98.42 18.51
N GLU A 510 -1.77 97.65 18.76
CA GLU A 510 -3.14 98.17 18.90
C GLU A 510 -3.27 99.10 20.13
N GLY A 511 -2.60 98.78 21.25
CA GLY A 511 -2.55 99.66 22.42
C GLY A 511 -1.75 100.97 22.23
N VAL A 512 -0.92 101.07 21.18
CA VAL A 512 -0.21 102.30 20.80
C VAL A 512 -1.01 103.14 19.80
N GLU A 513 -1.86 102.51 18.97
CA GLU A 513 -2.80 103.20 18.08
C GLU A 513 -3.97 103.84 18.85
N GLU A 514 -4.52 103.18 19.89
CA GLU A 514 -5.54 103.77 20.78
C GLU A 514 -5.00 104.94 21.64
N GLY A 515 -3.69 105.02 21.83
CA GLY A 515 -3.00 106.13 22.48
C GLY A 515 -2.78 107.35 21.58
N TYR A 516 -2.82 107.18 20.26
CA TYR A 516 -2.58 108.23 19.27
C TYR A 516 -3.89 108.88 18.78
N GLU A 517 -5.02 108.16 18.74
CA GLU A 517 -6.33 108.73 18.37
C GLU A 517 -6.92 109.67 19.45
N ASN A 518 -6.51 109.53 20.71
CA ASN A 518 -6.96 110.40 21.81
C ASN A 518 -6.20 111.75 21.90
N ILE A 519 -5.21 111.99 21.02
CA ILE A 519 -4.42 113.24 20.98
C ILE A 519 -4.81 114.12 19.76
N VAL A 520 -5.57 113.58 18.79
CA VAL A 520 -5.88 114.26 17.52
C VAL A 520 -7.31 114.83 17.47
N SER A 521 -8.16 114.58 18.48
CA SER A 521 -9.53 115.12 18.58
C SER A 521 -9.63 116.54 19.20
N SER A 522 -8.51 117.27 19.32
CA SER A 522 -8.47 118.64 19.84
C SER A 522 -7.60 119.54 18.98
N ASN A 523 -8.00 119.78 17.72
CA ASN A 523 -7.89 121.08 17.05
C ASN A 523 -8.42 120.96 15.62
N GLY A 524 -9.58 121.57 15.38
CA GLY A 524 -10.21 121.62 14.07
C GLY A 524 -9.69 122.75 13.17
N LEU A 525 -10.27 122.72 11.96
CA LEU A 525 -10.59 123.85 11.07
C LEU A 525 -9.45 124.41 10.20
N ILE A 526 -9.52 124.21 8.86
CA ILE A 526 -10.08 125.19 7.89
C ILE A 526 -9.83 124.83 6.40
N SER A 527 -10.90 125.04 5.60
CA SER A 527 -11.03 125.36 4.14
C SER A 527 -10.44 124.42 3.07
N THR A 528 -11.27 123.70 2.31
CA THR A 528 -11.99 124.02 1.04
C THR A 528 -11.16 124.03 -0.25
N GLU A 529 -11.71 123.27 -1.21
CA GLU A 529 -11.68 123.40 -2.68
C GLU A 529 -10.58 122.77 -3.55
N ASN A 530 -11.08 121.81 -4.36
CA ASN A 530 -10.94 121.65 -5.81
C ASN A 530 -9.71 120.97 -6.43
N GLU A 531 -9.99 119.82 -7.07
CA GLU A 531 -9.78 119.45 -8.49
C GLU A 531 -9.41 117.95 -8.58
N ARG A 532 -9.92 117.05 -9.43
CA ARG A 532 -10.91 116.99 -10.52
C ARG A 532 -11.10 115.47 -10.84
N TYR A 533 -12.35 115.08 -11.12
CA TYR A 533 -12.87 113.79 -11.65
C TYR A 533 -12.83 112.52 -10.78
#